data_AF-A0A2J8A6E7-F1
#
_entry.id   AF-A0A2J8A6E7-F1
#
_cell.length_a   1.000
_cell.length_b   1.000
_cell.length_c   1.000
_cell.angle_alpha   90.00
_cell.angle_beta   90.00
_cell.angle_gamma   90.00
#
_symmetry.space_group_name_H-M   'P 1'
#
loop_
_entity.id
_entity.type
_entity.pdbx_description
1 polymer ?
#
loop_
_entity_poly.entity_id
_entity_poly.type
_entity_poly.pdbx_seq_one_letter_code
_entity_poly.pdbx_strand_id
1 'polypeptide(L)'
;MEAALGLDLGALLSQLASTQKTTSAAKLSERNVVELINKLRQLGILGESELLHTLNGKEYLTVERLRSEIEQALRQAGGRLSLVELPTIVGVDGVHCDRQAAAIVAESGGAVMEVQGELITTQYFDAIAAEINDHLQEAGQLGVGELAAQYGLATEMVLNFVSARLGSASRSMGF
;
A
#
# COMPACT_ATOMS: atom_id res chain seq x y z
N MET A 1 53.34 -18.83 -17.74
CA MET A 1 52.49 -17.90 -16.97
C MET A 1 51.24 -18.68 -16.57
N GLU A 2 51.35 -19.59 -15.60
CA GLU A 2 50.30 -20.58 -15.34
C GLU A 2 50.28 -21.11 -13.88
N ALA A 3 50.70 -20.29 -12.91
CA ALA A 3 50.89 -20.72 -11.52
C ALA A 3 50.09 -19.93 -10.47
N ALA A 4 49.10 -19.13 -10.86
CA ALA A 4 48.37 -18.26 -9.92
C ALA A 4 46.87 -18.56 -9.77
N LEU A 5 46.26 -19.40 -10.62
CA LEU A 5 44.80 -19.65 -10.61
C LEU A 5 44.38 -20.95 -9.87
N GLY A 6 45.33 -21.82 -9.52
CA GLY A 6 45.03 -23.13 -8.92
C GLY A 6 44.91 -23.16 -7.39
N LEU A 7 45.49 -22.18 -6.69
CA LEU A 7 45.50 -22.12 -5.22
C LEU A 7 44.17 -21.63 -4.63
N ASP A 8 43.40 -20.87 -5.41
CA ASP A 8 42.18 -20.21 -4.92
C ASP A 8 40.93 -21.10 -5.12
N LEU A 9 40.88 -21.89 -6.19
CA LEU A 9 39.72 -22.74 -6.48
C LEU A 9 39.50 -23.82 -5.41
N GLY A 10 40.58 -24.44 -4.90
CA GLY A 10 40.48 -25.45 -3.86
C GLY A 10 40.01 -24.87 -2.51
N ALA A 11 40.48 -23.67 -2.18
CA ALA A 11 40.05 -22.94 -0.99
C ALA A 11 38.58 -22.52 -1.10
N LEU A 12 38.17 -21.97 -2.24
CA LEU A 12 36.78 -21.62 -2.54
C LEU A 12 35.85 -22.84 -2.50
N LEU A 13 36.26 -23.98 -3.05
CA LEU A 13 35.46 -25.22 -3.03
C LEU A 13 35.32 -25.77 -1.60
N SER A 14 36.37 -25.69 -0.79
CA SER A 14 36.32 -26.09 0.62
C SER A 14 35.41 -25.16 1.44
N GLN A 15 35.49 -23.84 1.20
CA GLN A 15 34.58 -22.85 1.80
C GLN A 15 33.14 -23.04 1.33
N LEU A 16 32.90 -23.33 0.06
CA LEU A 16 31.57 -23.61 -0.47
C LEU A 16 31.01 -24.89 0.16
N ALA A 17 31.81 -25.96 0.29
CA ALA A 17 31.40 -27.20 0.92
C ALA A 17 31.10 -27.03 2.43
N SER A 18 31.87 -26.21 3.16
CA SER A 18 31.60 -25.91 4.57
C SER A 18 30.36 -25.02 4.75
N THR A 19 30.17 -24.04 3.87
CA THR A 19 28.99 -23.17 3.86
C THR A 19 27.73 -23.96 3.50
N GLN A 20 27.79 -24.89 2.54
CA GLN A 20 26.68 -25.77 2.16
C GLN A 20 26.37 -26.84 3.22
N LYS A 21 27.38 -27.36 3.94
CA LYS A 21 27.20 -28.27 5.08
C LYS A 21 26.65 -27.59 6.33
N THR A 22 26.76 -26.27 6.41
CA THR A 22 26.05 -25.47 7.40
C THR A 22 24.57 -25.48 7.00
N THR A 23 23.91 -26.60 7.28
CA THR A 23 22.47 -26.79 7.09
C THR A 23 21.79 -25.56 7.67
N SER A 24 21.11 -24.82 6.80
CA SER A 24 20.42 -23.57 7.14
C SER A 24 19.77 -23.69 8.51
N ALA A 25 20.12 -22.78 9.43
CA ALA A 25 19.58 -22.70 10.78
C ALA A 25 18.12 -23.15 10.81
N ALA A 26 17.86 -24.27 11.50
CA ALA A 26 16.56 -24.87 11.78
C ALA A 26 15.38 -24.27 11.00
N LYS A 27 15.21 -24.67 9.73
CA LYS A 27 13.96 -24.38 9.02
C LYS A 27 12.84 -25.10 9.77
N LEU A 28 11.98 -24.34 10.44
CA LEU A 28 10.76 -24.88 11.02
C LEU A 28 9.95 -25.51 9.90
N SER A 29 9.53 -26.76 10.06
CA SER A 29 8.57 -27.36 9.14
C SER A 29 7.25 -26.60 9.24
N GLU A 30 6.48 -26.55 8.14
CA GLU A 30 5.18 -25.85 8.09
C GLU A 30 4.26 -26.30 9.24
N ARG A 31 4.25 -27.61 9.54
CA ARG A 31 3.52 -28.17 10.67
C ARG A 31 3.96 -27.58 12.01
N ASN A 32 5.27 -27.43 12.24
CA ASN A 32 5.79 -26.85 13.48
C ASN A 32 5.42 -25.37 13.59
N VAL A 33 5.40 -24.63 12.48
CA VAL A 33 4.96 -23.23 12.45
C VAL A 33 3.48 -23.09 12.84
N VAL A 34 2.60 -23.94 12.29
CA VAL A 34 1.17 -23.96 12.64
C VAL A 34 0.97 -24.29 14.11
N GLU A 35 1.68 -25.30 14.65
CA GLU A 35 1.60 -25.66 16.07
C GLU A 35 2.11 -24.54 16.99
N LEU A 36 3.15 -23.81 16.58
CA LEU A 36 3.66 -22.64 17.31
C LEU A 36 2.65 -21.50 17.31
N ILE A 37 2.05 -21.17 16.17
CA ILE A 37 1.01 -20.12 16.07
C ILE A 37 -0.19 -20.46 16.94
N ASN A 38 -0.65 -21.71 16.91
CA ASN A 38 -1.76 -22.16 17.77
C ASN A 38 -1.40 -22.06 19.26
N LYS A 39 -0.17 -22.39 19.64
CA LYS A 39 0.31 -22.20 21.03
C LYS A 39 0.39 -20.73 21.41
N LEU A 40 0.84 -19.85 20.52
CA LEU A 40 0.89 -18.41 20.77
C LEU A 40 -0.53 -17.82 20.97
N ARG A 41 -1.52 -18.28 20.20
CA ARG A 41 -2.94 -17.95 20.42
C ARG A 41 -3.46 -18.46 21.76
N GLN A 42 -3.14 -19.71 22.11
CA GLN A 42 -3.55 -20.30 23.39
C GLN A 42 -2.95 -19.57 24.60
N LEU A 43 -1.72 -19.06 24.47
CA LEU A 43 -1.06 -18.27 25.50
C LEU A 43 -1.55 -16.82 25.57
N GLY A 44 -2.44 -16.41 24.66
CA GLY A 44 -2.97 -15.03 24.59
C GLY A 44 -1.94 -14.00 24.13
N ILE A 45 -0.81 -14.43 23.55
CA ILE A 45 0.25 -13.56 23.04
C ILE A 45 -0.13 -12.99 21.67
N LEU A 46 -0.83 -13.80 20.85
CA LEU A 46 -1.42 -13.37 19.58
C LEU A 46 -2.93 -13.28 19.73
N GLY A 47 -3.50 -12.11 19.45
CA GLY A 47 -4.95 -11.93 19.41
C GLY A 47 -5.58 -12.68 18.23
N GLU A 48 -6.77 -13.25 18.44
CA GLU A 48 -7.56 -13.92 17.39
C GLU A 48 -7.82 -13.02 16.17
N SER A 49 -7.87 -11.70 16.38
CA SER A 49 -8.10 -10.67 15.36
C SER A 49 -6.83 -10.13 14.72
N GLU A 50 -5.64 -10.45 15.23
CA GLU A 50 -4.37 -9.93 14.71
C GLU A 50 -3.83 -10.75 13.54
N LEU A 51 -4.28 -12.00 13.40
CA LEU A 51 -3.74 -12.96 12.46
C LEU A 51 -4.76 -13.28 11.35
N LEU A 52 -4.45 -12.82 10.16
CA LEU A 52 -5.17 -13.06 8.92
C LEU A 52 -4.52 -14.21 8.15
N HIS A 53 -5.27 -14.78 7.22
CA HIS A 53 -4.75 -15.77 6.27
C HIS A 53 -4.81 -15.21 4.86
N THR A 54 -3.79 -15.52 4.05
CA THR A 54 -3.82 -15.20 2.62
C THR A 54 -4.86 -16.03 1.87
N LEU A 55 -5.20 -15.64 0.64
CA LEU A 55 -6.27 -16.28 -0.16
C LEU A 55 -6.08 -17.80 -0.34
N ASN A 56 -4.82 -18.26 -0.29
CA ASN A 56 -4.46 -19.67 -0.44
C ASN A 56 -4.44 -20.43 0.90
N GLY A 57 -4.66 -19.75 2.03
CA GLY A 57 -4.68 -20.29 3.39
C GLY A 57 -3.32 -20.77 3.90
N LYS A 58 -2.23 -20.55 3.14
CA LYS A 58 -0.89 -21.08 3.44
C LYS A 58 -0.02 -20.13 4.24
N GLU A 59 -0.35 -18.85 4.23
CA GLU A 59 0.45 -17.83 4.90
C GLU A 59 -0.41 -17.09 5.91
N TYR A 60 0.22 -16.79 7.05
CA TYR A 60 -0.35 -15.95 8.08
C TYR A 60 0.15 -14.52 7.90
N LEU A 61 -0.76 -13.56 7.94
CA LEU A 61 -0.48 -12.15 7.80
C LEU A 61 -1.00 -11.40 9.02
N THR A 62 -0.20 -10.48 9.57
CA THR A 62 -0.70 -9.64 10.66
C THR A 62 -1.50 -8.46 10.11
N VAL A 63 -2.50 -7.99 10.86
CA VAL A 63 -3.29 -6.79 10.48
C VAL A 63 -2.40 -5.56 10.30
N GLU A 64 -1.38 -5.39 11.16
CA GLU A 64 -0.40 -4.30 11.03
C GLU A 64 0.39 -4.37 9.72
N ARG A 65 0.76 -5.59 9.30
CA ARG A 65 1.47 -5.78 8.03
C ARG A 65 0.55 -5.49 6.85
N LEU A 66 -0.70 -5.96 6.90
CA LEU A 66 -1.71 -5.63 5.88
C LEU A 66 -1.86 -4.12 5.73
N ARG A 67 -1.94 -3.39 6.86
CA ARG A 67 -2.01 -1.93 6.87
C ARG A 67 -0.82 -1.30 6.13
N SER A 68 0.39 -1.72 6.48
CA SER A 68 1.61 -1.17 5.90
C SER A 68 1.69 -1.44 4.38
N GLU A 69 1.27 -2.63 3.96
CA GLU A 69 1.20 -3.00 2.54
C GLU A 69 0.16 -2.16 1.78
N ILE A 70 -1.01 -1.89 2.36
CA ILE A 70 -2.02 -0.99 1.78
C ILE A 70 -1.49 0.45 1.66
N GLU A 71 -0.88 0.99 2.71
CA GLU A 71 -0.30 2.34 2.70
C GLU A 71 0.86 2.46 1.70
N GLN A 72 1.63 1.39 1.51
CA GLN A 72 2.68 1.33 0.51
C GLN A 72 2.09 1.25 -0.91
N ALA A 73 1.09 0.41 -1.14
CA ALA A 73 0.39 0.31 -2.42
C ALA A 73 -0.23 1.65 -2.82
N LEU A 74 -0.86 2.35 -1.87
CA LEU A 74 -1.45 3.68 -2.10
C LEU A 74 -0.40 4.72 -2.51
N ARG A 75 0.78 4.70 -1.86
CA ARG A 75 1.91 5.57 -2.23
C ARG A 75 2.48 5.23 -3.60
N GLN A 76 2.60 3.94 -3.93
CA GLN A 76 3.09 3.49 -5.24
C GLN A 76 2.12 3.81 -6.38
N ALA A 77 0.81 3.80 -6.10
CA ALA A 77 -0.23 4.18 -7.05
C ALA A 77 -0.39 5.71 -7.23
N GLY A 78 0.48 6.52 -6.61
CA GLY A 78 0.44 7.98 -6.73
C GLY A 78 -0.72 8.63 -5.97
N GLY A 79 -1.28 7.93 -4.98
CA GLY A 79 -2.29 8.47 -4.08
C GLY A 79 -3.76 8.19 -4.45
N ARG A 80 -4.02 7.40 -5.50
CA ARG A 80 -5.35 6.85 -5.83
C ARG A 80 -5.24 5.35 -6.08
N LEU A 81 -6.04 4.54 -5.40
CA LEU A 81 -6.00 3.07 -5.49
C LEU A 81 -7.41 2.46 -5.44
N SER A 82 -7.74 1.56 -6.36
CA SER A 82 -9.03 0.86 -6.34
C SER A 82 -9.05 -0.26 -5.30
N LEU A 83 -10.11 -0.32 -4.47
CA LEU A 83 -10.34 -1.41 -3.53
C LEU A 83 -10.55 -2.76 -4.23
N VAL A 84 -10.97 -2.77 -5.50
CA VAL A 84 -11.15 -4.00 -6.28
C VAL A 84 -9.80 -4.62 -6.67
N GLU A 85 -8.79 -3.78 -6.90
CA GLU A 85 -7.44 -4.23 -7.30
C GLU A 85 -6.56 -4.55 -6.08
N LEU A 86 -6.85 -3.93 -4.94
CA LEU A 86 -6.10 -4.05 -3.69
C LEU A 86 -5.91 -5.52 -3.21
N PRO A 87 -6.93 -6.41 -3.25
CA PRO A 87 -6.78 -7.83 -2.92
C PRO A 87 -5.77 -8.56 -3.81
N THR A 88 -5.70 -8.19 -5.09
CA THR A 88 -4.77 -8.77 -6.06
C THR A 88 -3.34 -8.30 -5.82
N ILE A 89 -3.18 -7.03 -5.43
CA ILE A 89 -1.88 -6.42 -5.14
C ILE A 89 -1.29 -6.99 -3.85
N VAL A 90 -2.13 -7.15 -2.82
CA VAL A 90 -1.70 -7.52 -1.47
C VAL A 90 -1.77 -9.04 -1.24
N GLY A 91 -2.53 -9.78 -2.05
CA GLY A 91 -2.65 -11.24 -1.95
C GLY A 91 -3.54 -11.73 -0.79
N VAL A 92 -4.47 -10.88 -0.34
CA VAL A 92 -5.33 -11.09 0.83
C VAL A 92 -6.79 -10.98 0.41
N ASP A 93 -7.68 -11.61 1.17
CA ASP A 93 -9.12 -11.60 0.90
C ASP A 93 -9.71 -10.19 0.97
N GLY A 94 -10.58 -9.87 0.01
CA GLY A 94 -11.16 -8.54 -0.15
C GLY A 94 -11.88 -8.02 1.09
N VAL A 95 -12.54 -8.89 1.86
CA VAL A 95 -13.24 -8.49 3.08
C VAL A 95 -12.27 -7.94 4.13
N HIS A 96 -11.06 -8.49 4.22
CA HIS A 96 -10.04 -8.02 5.15
C HIS A 96 -9.39 -6.73 4.66
N CYS A 97 -9.17 -6.63 3.34
CA CYS A 97 -8.71 -5.41 2.70
C CYS A 97 -9.68 -4.24 2.93
N ASP A 98 -10.97 -4.44 2.71
CA ASP A 98 -12.01 -3.43 2.90
C ASP A 98 -12.10 -2.96 4.35
N ARG A 99 -12.07 -3.91 5.30
CA ARG A 99 -12.05 -3.57 6.74
C ARG A 99 -10.83 -2.73 7.10
N GLN A 100 -9.66 -3.11 6.59
CA GLN A 100 -8.43 -2.40 6.90
C GLN A 100 -8.36 -1.04 6.21
N ALA A 101 -8.88 -0.93 4.99
CA ALA A 101 -9.03 0.33 4.28
C ALA A 101 -9.94 1.29 5.06
N ALA A 102 -11.09 0.82 5.55
CA ALA A 102 -11.99 1.63 6.37
C ALA A 102 -11.33 2.07 7.69
N ALA A 103 -10.53 1.21 8.32
CA ALA A 103 -9.76 1.56 9.51
C ALA A 103 -8.71 2.66 9.21
N ILE A 104 -7.98 2.53 8.10
CA ILE A 104 -7.02 3.55 7.65
C ILE A 104 -7.71 4.88 7.42
N VAL A 105 -8.86 4.90 6.75
CA VAL A 105 -9.64 6.13 6.50
C VAL A 105 -10.05 6.78 7.82
N ALA A 106 -10.61 6.01 8.76
CA ALA A 106 -11.05 6.51 10.07
C ALA A 106 -9.88 7.07 10.91
N GLU A 107 -8.71 6.42 10.89
CA GLU A 107 -7.54 6.83 11.65
C GLU A 107 -6.74 7.96 10.99
N SER A 108 -6.85 8.11 9.67
CA SER A 108 -6.09 9.10 8.90
C SER A 108 -6.50 10.55 9.18
N GLY A 109 -7.59 10.78 9.93
CA GLY A 109 -8.09 12.12 10.24
C GLY A 109 -8.48 12.93 9.00
N GLY A 110 -8.80 12.26 7.88
CA GLY A 110 -9.12 12.89 6.60
C GLY A 110 -7.93 13.06 5.64
N ALA A 111 -6.77 12.46 5.92
CA ALA A 111 -5.66 12.41 4.96
C ALA A 111 -5.88 11.38 3.84
N VAL A 112 -6.69 10.36 4.09
CA VAL A 112 -7.14 9.35 3.12
C VAL A 112 -8.67 9.30 3.16
N MET A 113 -9.29 9.28 1.98
CA MET A 113 -10.73 9.22 1.82
C MET A 113 -11.10 8.05 0.93
N GLU A 114 -12.20 7.37 1.26
CA GLU A 114 -12.79 6.36 0.38
C GLU A 114 -13.89 7.01 -0.47
N VAL A 115 -13.80 6.82 -1.79
CA VAL A 115 -14.72 7.38 -2.78
C VAL A 115 -15.04 6.31 -3.82
N GLN A 116 -16.31 5.91 -3.92
CA GLN A 116 -16.80 4.96 -4.95
C GLN A 116 -15.99 3.65 -5.03
N GLY A 117 -15.48 3.16 -3.90
CA GLY A 117 -14.63 1.97 -3.87
C GLY A 117 -13.16 2.23 -4.23
N GLU A 118 -12.70 3.48 -4.14
CA GLU A 118 -11.31 3.86 -4.32
C GLU A 118 -10.80 4.60 -3.09
N LEU A 119 -9.55 4.32 -2.70
CA LEU A 119 -8.83 5.09 -1.69
C LEU A 119 -8.09 6.24 -2.38
N ILE A 120 -8.36 7.46 -1.95
CA ILE A 120 -7.78 8.67 -2.50
C ILE A 120 -7.15 9.48 -1.36
N THR A 121 -5.91 9.89 -1.56
CA THR A 121 -5.17 10.74 -0.62
C THR A 121 -5.48 12.22 -0.82
N THR A 122 -5.41 13.00 0.25
CA THR A 122 -5.54 14.46 0.20
C THR A 122 -4.49 15.11 -0.70
N GLN A 123 -3.29 14.52 -0.76
CA GLN A 123 -2.18 14.95 -1.62
C GLN A 123 -2.50 14.77 -3.11
N TYR A 124 -3.17 13.68 -3.48
CA TYR A 124 -3.64 13.47 -4.86
C TYR A 124 -4.63 14.56 -5.26
N PHE A 125 -5.57 14.88 -4.37
CA PHE A 125 -6.45 16.02 -4.56
C PHE A 125 -5.64 17.33 -4.66
N ASP A 126 -4.58 17.54 -3.86
CA ASP A 126 -3.84 18.83 -3.89
C ASP A 126 -3.14 19.03 -5.23
N ALA A 127 -2.57 17.96 -5.77
CA ALA A 127 -1.95 17.97 -7.09
C ALA A 127 -2.95 18.30 -8.20
N ILE A 128 -4.12 17.65 -8.19
CA ILE A 128 -5.19 17.93 -9.17
C ILE A 128 -5.68 19.38 -9.04
N ALA A 129 -5.76 19.93 -7.82
CA ALA A 129 -6.27 21.29 -7.60
C ALA A 129 -5.31 22.31 -8.20
N ALA A 130 -4.02 22.10 -8.00
CA ALA A 130 -2.98 22.93 -8.58
C ALA A 130 -3.04 22.87 -10.11
N GLU A 131 -3.14 21.68 -10.69
CA GLU A 131 -3.26 21.51 -12.15
C GLU A 131 -4.52 22.19 -12.72
N ILE A 132 -5.67 22.01 -12.08
CA ILE A 132 -6.93 22.68 -12.47
C ILE A 132 -6.80 24.20 -12.34
N ASN A 133 -6.15 24.70 -11.29
CA ASN A 133 -5.91 26.13 -11.10
C ASN A 133 -5.07 26.71 -12.24
N ASP A 134 -3.98 26.04 -12.61
CA ASP A 134 -3.07 26.50 -13.65
C ASP A 134 -3.79 26.52 -15.01
N HIS A 135 -4.53 25.45 -15.33
CA HIS A 135 -5.38 25.42 -16.53
C HIS A 135 -6.47 26.50 -16.52
N LEU A 136 -7.06 26.80 -15.35
CA LEU A 136 -8.07 27.85 -15.22
C LEU A 136 -7.46 29.24 -15.47
N GLN A 137 -6.23 29.47 -15.01
CA GLN A 137 -5.51 30.73 -15.25
C GLN A 137 -5.15 30.92 -16.73
N GLU A 138 -4.82 29.83 -17.44
CA GLU A 138 -4.50 29.87 -18.87
C GLU A 138 -5.74 30.00 -19.77
N ALA A 139 -6.79 29.21 -19.52
CA ALA A 139 -7.97 29.13 -20.36
C ALA A 139 -9.10 30.12 -19.97
N GLY A 140 -9.05 30.65 -18.75
CA GLY A 140 -10.03 31.59 -18.19
C GLY A 140 -11.36 30.97 -17.71
N GLN A 141 -11.72 29.78 -18.20
CA GLN A 141 -12.87 29.00 -17.74
C GLN A 141 -12.65 27.50 -17.96
N LEU A 142 -13.21 26.66 -17.08
CA LEU A 142 -13.19 25.21 -17.19
C LEU A 142 -14.56 24.63 -16.87
N GLY A 143 -15.00 23.63 -17.63
CA GLY A 143 -16.25 22.93 -17.39
C GLY A 143 -16.09 21.88 -16.28
N VAL A 144 -16.87 21.99 -15.20
CA VAL A 144 -16.83 21.00 -14.09
C VAL A 144 -17.20 19.59 -14.57
N GLY A 145 -18.08 19.47 -15.57
CA GLY A 145 -18.44 18.18 -16.17
C GLY A 145 -17.29 17.54 -16.97
N GLU A 146 -16.46 18.35 -17.63
CA GLU A 146 -15.28 17.87 -18.38
C GLU A 146 -14.20 17.40 -17.41
N LEU A 147 -13.96 18.16 -16.33
CA LEU A 147 -13.05 17.77 -15.25
C LEU A 147 -13.50 16.47 -14.56
N ALA A 148 -14.79 16.34 -14.27
CA ALA A 148 -15.37 15.11 -13.72
C ALA A 148 -15.11 13.89 -14.64
N ALA A 149 -15.30 14.06 -15.94
CA ALA A 149 -15.02 13.01 -16.92
C ALA A 149 -13.52 12.69 -17.05
N GLN A 150 -12.66 13.70 -17.01
CA GLN A 150 -11.20 13.56 -17.14
C GLN A 150 -10.59 12.78 -15.97
N TYR A 151 -11.01 13.09 -14.73
CA TYR A 151 -10.47 12.46 -13.53
C TYR A 151 -11.28 11.23 -13.07
N GLY A 152 -12.41 10.93 -13.72
CA GLY A 152 -13.29 9.81 -13.35
C GLY A 152 -13.98 10.01 -12.00
N LEU A 153 -14.25 11.26 -11.62
CA LEU A 153 -14.83 11.63 -10.32
C LEU A 153 -16.25 12.17 -10.49
N ALA A 154 -17.09 12.02 -9.46
CA ALA A 154 -18.42 12.60 -9.47
C ALA A 154 -18.36 14.14 -9.54
N THR A 155 -19.23 14.76 -10.35
CA THR A 155 -19.26 16.22 -10.56
C THR A 155 -19.43 17.00 -9.26
N GLU A 156 -20.26 16.51 -8.32
CA GLU A 156 -20.42 17.15 -7.01
C GLU A 156 -19.13 17.11 -6.19
N MET A 157 -18.35 16.03 -6.28
CA MET A 157 -17.08 15.91 -5.58
C MET A 157 -16.05 16.88 -6.15
N VAL A 158 -15.92 16.93 -7.48
CA VAL A 158 -15.05 17.90 -8.16
C VAL A 158 -15.46 19.31 -7.76
N LEU A 159 -16.76 19.64 -7.78
CA LEU A 159 -17.26 20.95 -7.37
C LEU A 159 -16.88 21.28 -5.92
N ASN A 160 -17.12 20.37 -4.97
CA ASN A 160 -16.80 20.59 -3.56
C ASN A 160 -15.31 20.83 -3.33
N PHE A 161 -14.47 20.04 -3.99
CA PHE A 161 -13.02 20.13 -3.87
C PHE A 161 -12.46 21.39 -4.55
N VAL A 162 -12.91 21.70 -5.77
CA VAL A 162 -12.59 22.93 -6.52
C VAL A 162 -13.00 24.14 -5.69
N SER A 163 -14.21 24.14 -5.14
CA SER A 163 -14.71 25.25 -4.29
C SER A 163 -13.88 25.44 -3.02
N ALA A 164 -13.52 24.34 -2.35
CA ALA A 164 -12.75 24.37 -1.11
C ALA A 164 -11.30 24.84 -1.31
N ARG A 165 -10.66 24.49 -2.45
CA ARG A 165 -9.23 24.74 -2.68
C ARG A 165 -8.92 25.92 -3.60
N LEU A 166 -9.77 26.23 -4.59
CA LEU A 166 -9.61 27.43 -5.42
C LEU A 166 -10.19 28.69 -4.76
N GLY A 167 -11.22 28.52 -3.92
CA GLY A 167 -11.78 29.62 -3.12
C GLY A 167 -10.82 30.17 -2.07
N SER A 168 -9.85 29.37 -1.61
CA SER A 168 -8.79 29.80 -0.68
C SER A 168 -7.59 30.39 -1.41
N ALA A 169 -7.18 29.82 -2.55
CA ALA A 169 -6.10 30.35 -3.39
C ALA A 169 -6.41 31.75 -3.94
N SER A 170 -7.64 32.00 -4.40
CA SER A 170 -8.07 33.31 -4.90
C SER A 170 -8.21 34.39 -3.80
N ARG A 171 -8.37 34.00 -2.53
CA ARG A 171 -8.47 34.94 -1.41
C ARG A 171 -7.10 35.35 -0.84
N SER A 172 -6.04 34.56 -1.07
CA SER A 172 -4.66 34.91 -0.68
C SER A 172 -4.00 35.94 -1.60
N MET A 173 -4.62 36.29 -2.74
CA MET A 173 -4.11 37.25 -3.72
C MET A 173 -4.99 38.52 -3.81
N GLY A 174 -5.79 38.78 -2.77
CA GLY A 174 -6.60 40.00 -2.64
C GLY A 174 -6.09 40.89 -1.52
N PHE A 175 -5.46 42.00 -1.92
CA PHE A 175 -4.95 43.16 -1.17
C PHE A 175 -3.50 43.11 -0.64
#